data_AF-A0A380P3I9-F1
#
_entry.id   AF-A0A380P3I9-F1
#
_cell.length_a   1.000
_cell.length_b   1.000
_cell.length_c   1.000
_cell.angle_alpha   90.00
_cell.angle_beta   90.00
_cell.angle_gamma   90.00
#
_symmetry.space_group_name_H-M   'P 1'
#
loop_
_entity.id
_entity.type
_entity.pdbx_description
1 polymer ?
#
loop_
_entity_poly.entity_id
_entity_poly.type
_entity_poly.pdbx_seq_one_letter_code
_entity_poly.pdbx_strand_id
1 'polypeptide(L)'
;MKIIVAAHKPYQMPEDSIYQPVYVGSALKGECPAGYIGDDTGKNMSEMNPYYNELTAMYWAKYNLQNEDIVGLAHYRRYLGSKSSHSLQDVLTEAEIRKGLEGADVLLPKVRNYYIENQKDHYLNAHLNEPYFVLEQVIHDDYPDFEPAFLALEKSTKIHLYNMSIMPQALFQDYTDFVFGVLAKVQERFHMIRIKVKMRVFLAFYPNA
;
A
#
# COMPACT_ATOMS: atom_id res chain seq x y z
N MET A 1 9.69 15.54 -3.75
CA MET A 1 8.88 14.32 -3.88
C MET A 1 9.73 13.06 -3.80
N LYS A 2 9.12 11.96 -3.34
CA LYS A 2 9.77 10.64 -3.29
C LYS A 2 8.76 9.52 -3.51
N ILE A 3 9.05 8.64 -4.46
CA ILE A 3 8.27 7.43 -4.74
C ILE A 3 9.07 6.23 -4.26
N ILE A 4 8.64 5.62 -3.15
CA ILE A 4 9.31 4.43 -2.62
C ILE A 4 8.97 3.21 -3.47
N VAL A 5 9.98 2.43 -3.80
CA VAL A 5 9.85 1.19 -4.57
C VAL A 5 10.10 0.02 -3.64
N ALA A 6 9.03 -0.61 -3.16
CA ALA A 6 9.11 -1.73 -2.23
C ALA A 6 9.70 -2.98 -2.92
N ALA A 7 10.83 -3.47 -2.40
CA ALA A 7 11.59 -4.58 -2.97
C ALA A 7 12.05 -5.56 -1.89
N HIS A 8 11.93 -6.86 -2.16
CA HIS A 8 12.45 -7.91 -1.25
C HIS A 8 13.72 -8.59 -1.78
N LYS A 9 14.17 -8.22 -2.97
CA LYS A 9 15.40 -8.69 -3.63
C LYS A 9 15.91 -7.61 -4.60
N PRO A 10 17.19 -7.62 -4.98
CA PRO A 10 17.71 -6.75 -6.02
C PRO A 10 16.91 -6.90 -7.33
N TYR A 11 16.64 -5.78 -7.97
CA TYR A 11 15.96 -5.70 -9.26
C TYR A 11 16.36 -4.45 -10.03
N GLN A 12 16.00 -4.38 -11.30
CA GLN A 12 16.19 -3.20 -12.13
C GLN A 12 15.28 -2.06 -11.63
N MET A 13 15.86 -0.88 -11.42
CA MET A 13 15.19 0.29 -10.86
C MET A 13 15.19 1.44 -11.88
N PRO A 14 14.18 2.35 -11.84
CA PRO A 14 14.22 3.58 -12.62
C PRO A 14 15.48 4.39 -12.31
N GLU A 15 16.03 5.06 -13.31
CA GLU A 15 17.23 5.90 -13.14
C GLU A 15 16.93 7.24 -12.47
N ASP A 16 15.67 7.69 -12.53
CA ASP A 16 15.24 8.95 -11.93
C ASP A 16 15.29 8.86 -10.39
N SER A 17 15.99 9.82 -9.78
CA SER A 17 16.21 9.94 -8.34
C SER A 17 14.94 10.11 -7.50
N ILE A 18 13.80 10.43 -8.11
CA ILE A 18 12.52 10.44 -7.39
C ILE A 18 12.10 9.03 -6.97
N TYR A 19 12.57 7.98 -7.66
CA TYR A 19 12.29 6.58 -7.32
C TYR A 19 13.36 6.04 -6.37
N GLN A 20 12.96 5.76 -5.13
CA GLN A 20 13.85 5.26 -4.09
C GLN A 20 13.55 3.80 -3.78
N PRO A 21 14.46 2.86 -4.12
CA PRO A 21 14.33 1.48 -3.69
C PRO A 21 14.36 1.37 -2.16
N VAL A 22 13.33 0.74 -1.59
CA VAL A 22 13.22 0.42 -0.17
C VAL A 22 13.23 -1.09 -0.01
N TYR A 23 14.22 -1.61 0.71
CA TYR A 23 14.39 -3.03 0.97
C TYR A 23 13.52 -3.45 2.15
N VAL A 24 12.46 -4.22 1.88
CA VAL A 24 11.44 -4.55 2.88
C VAL A 24 11.84 -5.73 3.75
N GLY A 25 11.51 -5.67 5.04
CA GLY A 25 11.91 -6.67 6.03
C GLY A 25 13.42 -6.75 6.23
N SER A 26 14.12 -5.62 6.08
CA SER A 26 15.57 -5.53 6.29
C SER A 26 16.00 -6.00 7.68
N ALA A 27 15.20 -5.75 8.72
CA ALA A 27 15.48 -6.21 10.09
C ALA A 27 15.54 -7.75 10.23
N LEU A 28 14.98 -8.49 9.28
CA LEU A 28 14.95 -9.96 9.27
C LEU A 28 15.95 -10.56 8.26
N LYS A 29 16.72 -9.72 7.57
CA LYS A 29 17.59 -10.09 6.46
C LYS A 29 19.03 -9.69 6.77
N GLY A 30 19.93 -10.11 5.88
CA GLY A 30 21.32 -9.67 5.90
C GLY A 30 21.48 -8.26 5.32
N GLU A 31 22.65 -8.01 4.76
CA GLU A 31 23.03 -6.70 4.22
C GLU A 31 22.04 -6.15 3.19
N CYS A 32 21.69 -4.87 3.36
CA CYS A 32 20.85 -4.13 2.42
C CYS A 32 21.62 -3.93 1.09
N PRO A 33 21.04 -4.25 -0.08
CA PRO A 33 21.74 -4.11 -1.35
C PRO A 33 22.16 -2.66 -1.64
N ALA A 34 23.27 -2.47 -2.34
CA ALA A 34 23.75 -1.15 -2.74
C ALA A 34 22.68 -0.36 -3.52
N GLY A 35 22.46 0.90 -3.15
CA GLY A 35 21.44 1.77 -3.74
C GLY A 35 20.04 1.62 -3.14
N TYR A 36 19.84 0.73 -2.17
CA TYR A 36 18.59 0.56 -1.43
C TYR A 36 18.70 1.19 -0.05
N ILE A 37 17.56 1.63 0.47
CA ILE A 37 17.41 2.00 1.89
C ILE A 37 16.66 0.87 2.58
N GLY A 38 17.16 0.42 3.73
CA GLY A 38 16.44 -0.55 4.56
C GLY A 38 15.23 0.09 5.23
N ASP A 39 14.10 -0.62 5.21
CA ASP A 39 12.90 -0.22 5.94
C ASP A 39 13.01 -0.38 7.47
N ASP A 40 14.20 -0.74 7.98
CA ASP A 40 14.55 -0.93 9.39
C ASP A 40 15.26 0.27 10.02
N THR A 41 15.29 1.41 9.31
CA THR A 41 15.88 2.67 9.78
C THR A 41 14.82 3.64 10.32
N GLY A 42 15.22 4.55 11.22
CA GLY A 42 14.30 5.52 11.82
C GLY A 42 13.10 4.87 12.51
N LYS A 43 11.93 5.51 12.48
CA LYS A 43 10.68 4.88 12.96
C LYS A 43 10.16 3.90 11.91
N ASN A 44 10.02 2.64 12.31
CA ASN A 44 9.69 1.56 11.38
C ASN A 44 8.93 0.39 12.02
N MET A 45 8.60 -0.60 11.19
CA MET A 45 8.03 -1.89 11.58
C MET A 45 8.60 -3.03 10.72
N SER A 46 9.88 -2.97 10.36
CA SER A 46 10.51 -3.91 9.41
C SER A 46 10.38 -5.37 9.86
N GLU A 47 10.48 -5.64 11.17
CA GLU A 47 10.28 -6.97 11.78
C GLU A 47 8.88 -7.56 11.51
N MET A 48 7.90 -6.71 11.21
CA MET A 48 6.52 -7.10 10.92
C MET A 48 6.29 -7.45 9.44
N ASN A 49 7.33 -7.39 8.59
CA ASN A 49 7.24 -7.72 7.17
C ASN A 49 6.63 -9.11 6.86
N PRO A 50 6.83 -10.19 7.65
CA PRO A 50 6.16 -11.47 7.43
C PRO A 50 4.62 -11.39 7.49
N TYR A 51 4.09 -10.37 8.16
CA TYR A 51 2.65 -10.13 8.33
C TYR A 51 2.14 -8.98 7.45
N TYR A 52 2.91 -7.90 7.32
CA TYR A 52 2.53 -6.66 6.64
C TYR A 52 3.08 -6.51 5.21
N ASN A 53 4.05 -7.34 4.82
CA ASN A 53 4.73 -7.30 3.51
C ASN A 53 5.15 -5.86 3.13
N GLU A 54 4.82 -5.41 1.91
CA GLU A 54 5.19 -4.08 1.39
C GLU A 54 4.63 -2.90 2.20
N LEU A 55 3.68 -3.12 3.12
CA LEU A 55 3.20 -2.08 4.03
C LEU A 55 4.24 -1.62 5.04
N THR A 56 5.26 -2.43 5.30
CA THR A 56 6.41 -2.01 6.11
C THR A 56 7.15 -0.83 5.49
N ALA A 57 7.32 -0.82 4.15
CA ALA A 57 7.88 0.32 3.43
C ALA A 57 6.96 1.55 3.52
N MET A 58 5.64 1.35 3.41
CA MET A 58 4.67 2.45 3.53
C MET A 58 4.68 3.07 4.93
N TYR A 59 4.76 2.23 5.98
CA TYR A 59 4.88 2.69 7.35
C TYR A 59 6.19 3.45 7.57
N TRP A 60 7.30 2.94 7.03
CA TRP A 60 8.58 3.63 7.06
C TRP A 60 8.48 5.01 6.38
N ALA A 61 7.90 5.09 5.19
CA ALA A 61 7.71 6.36 4.48
C ALA A 61 6.89 7.38 5.29
N LYS A 62 5.85 6.93 6.00
CA LYS A 62 5.01 7.79 6.88
C LYS A 62 5.85 8.65 7.84
N TYR A 63 6.92 8.09 8.41
CA TYR A 63 7.72 8.78 9.42
C TYR A 63 9.05 9.33 8.90
N ASN A 64 9.58 8.79 7.80
CA ASN A 64 10.92 9.12 7.33
C ASN A 64 10.93 10.03 6.09
N LEU A 65 9.77 10.27 5.45
CA LEU A 65 9.63 11.13 4.26
C LEU A 65 8.74 12.36 4.50
N GLN A 66 8.65 12.83 5.76
CA GLN A 66 7.74 13.93 6.13
C GLN A 66 8.05 15.26 5.43
N ASN A 67 9.28 15.46 4.96
CA ASN A 67 9.72 16.66 4.26
C ASN A 67 9.39 16.66 2.76
N GLU A 68 8.84 15.56 2.23
CA GLU A 68 8.45 15.46 0.83
C GLU A 68 7.07 16.08 0.61
N ASP A 69 6.87 16.78 -0.50
CA ASP A 69 5.58 17.37 -0.91
C ASP A 69 4.61 16.33 -1.48
N ILE A 70 5.15 15.32 -2.18
CA ILE A 70 4.44 14.21 -2.81
C ILE A 70 5.15 12.91 -2.42
N VAL A 71 4.36 11.92 -1.99
CA VAL A 71 4.82 10.59 -1.62
C VAL A 71 4.08 9.56 -2.44
N GLY A 72 4.78 8.50 -2.86
CA GLY A 72 4.14 7.38 -3.54
C GLY A 72 4.77 6.05 -3.19
N LEU A 73 4.03 4.99 -3.53
CA LEU A 73 4.44 3.61 -3.37
C LEU A 73 4.32 2.88 -4.70
N ALA A 74 5.42 2.26 -5.11
CA ALA A 74 5.52 1.35 -6.24
C ALA A 74 6.06 -0.01 -5.77
N HIS A 75 5.90 -1.03 -6.60
CA HIS A 75 6.54 -2.33 -6.36
C HIS A 75 7.76 -2.47 -7.28
N TYR A 76 8.77 -3.22 -6.86
CA TYR A 76 10.04 -3.41 -7.61
C TYR A 76 9.91 -3.80 -9.09
N ARG A 77 8.76 -4.34 -9.52
CA ARG A 77 8.48 -4.73 -10.92
C ARG A 77 7.22 -4.10 -11.53
N ARG A 78 6.58 -3.15 -10.83
CA ARG A 78 5.33 -2.50 -11.27
C ARG A 78 5.37 -1.03 -10.89
N TYR A 79 5.17 -0.19 -11.89
CA TYR A 79 5.23 1.26 -11.79
C TYR A 79 4.00 1.86 -12.45
N LEU A 80 3.64 3.09 -12.06
CA LEU A 80 2.71 3.89 -12.83
C LEU A 80 3.49 4.44 -14.03
N GLY A 81 2.85 4.44 -15.20
CA GLY A 81 3.48 4.88 -16.44
C GLY A 81 2.48 5.58 -17.34
N SER A 82 2.99 6.35 -18.30
CA SER A 82 2.19 7.11 -19.26
C SER A 82 1.45 6.22 -20.27
N LYS A 83 1.87 4.96 -20.40
CA LYS A 83 1.21 3.92 -21.19
C LYS A 83 1.39 2.53 -20.57
N SER A 84 0.60 1.57 -21.03
CA SER A 84 0.75 0.16 -20.63
C SER A 84 2.04 -0.41 -21.20
N SER A 85 3.06 -0.56 -20.36
CA SER A 85 4.39 -1.04 -20.73
C SER A 85 5.10 -1.69 -19.55
N HIS A 86 6.13 -2.49 -19.85
CA HIS A 86 7.08 -3.02 -18.87
C HIS A 86 8.43 -2.30 -18.91
N SER A 87 8.61 -1.31 -19.80
CA SER A 87 9.85 -0.55 -19.92
C SER A 87 9.94 0.52 -18.84
N LEU A 88 11.11 0.65 -18.21
CA LEU A 88 11.36 1.68 -17.21
C LEU A 88 11.38 3.10 -17.79
N GLN A 89 11.61 3.23 -19.10
CA GLN A 89 11.56 4.53 -19.79
C GLN A 89 10.13 5.11 -19.88
N ASP A 90 9.11 4.27 -19.64
CA ASP A 90 7.70 4.65 -19.73
C ASP A 90 7.09 4.92 -18.34
N VAL A 91 7.91 4.84 -17.29
CA VAL A 91 7.54 5.17 -15.91
C VAL A 91 7.32 6.68 -15.81
N LEU A 92 6.34 7.10 -15.00
CA LEU A 92 6.02 8.52 -14.84
C LEU A 92 7.23 9.32 -14.35
N THR A 93 7.52 10.41 -15.05
CA THR A 93 8.50 11.41 -14.63
C THR A 93 7.92 12.34 -13.58
N GLU A 94 8.76 13.11 -12.89
CA GLU A 94 8.30 14.16 -11.96
C GLU A 94 7.30 15.13 -12.63
N ALA A 95 7.58 15.56 -13.86
CA ALA A 95 6.71 16.48 -14.60
C ALA A 95 5.33 15.88 -14.89
N GLU A 96 5.28 14.60 -15.27
CA GLU A 96 4.02 13.88 -15.51
C GLU A 96 3.23 13.64 -14.22
N ILE A 97 3.91 13.34 -13.11
CA ILE A 97 3.28 13.19 -11.80
C ILE A 97 2.63 14.50 -11.36
N ARG A 98 3.37 15.61 -11.42
CA ARG A 98 2.84 16.94 -11.04
C ARG A 98 1.64 17.30 -11.89
N LYS A 99 1.75 17.15 -13.21
CA LYS A 99 0.64 17.41 -14.14
C LYS A 99 -0.57 16.52 -13.88
N GLY A 100 -0.36 15.23 -13.56
CA GLY A 100 -1.44 14.33 -13.19
C GLY A 100 -2.18 14.80 -11.93
N LEU A 101 -1.43 15.26 -10.93
CA LEU A 101 -1.97 15.74 -9.66
C LEU A 101 -2.62 17.14 -9.74
N GLU A 102 -2.44 17.87 -10.84
CA GLU A 102 -3.25 19.08 -11.11
C GLU A 102 -4.72 18.73 -11.42
N GLY A 103 -4.96 17.52 -11.94
CA GLY A 103 -6.29 17.06 -12.35
C GLY A 103 -6.93 16.00 -11.45
N ALA A 104 -6.20 15.49 -10.45
CA ALA A 104 -6.66 14.44 -9.55
C ALA A 104 -5.92 14.49 -8.21
N ASP A 105 -6.57 14.04 -7.14
CA ASP A 105 -5.98 14.03 -5.79
C ASP A 105 -4.95 12.90 -5.62
N VAL A 106 -5.15 11.76 -6.29
CA VAL A 106 -4.32 10.56 -6.18
C VAL A 106 -4.15 9.92 -7.55
N LEU A 107 -2.92 9.56 -7.92
CA LEU A 107 -2.63 8.74 -9.09
C LEU A 107 -2.63 7.28 -8.69
N LEU A 108 -3.47 6.47 -9.34
CA LEU A 108 -3.62 5.04 -9.10
C LEU A 108 -3.39 4.21 -10.38
N PRO A 109 -3.02 2.93 -10.26
CA PRO A 109 -3.09 1.99 -11.37
C PRO A 109 -4.51 1.88 -11.93
N LYS A 110 -4.60 1.54 -13.22
CA LYS A 110 -5.89 1.27 -13.87
C LYS A 110 -6.66 0.16 -13.12
N VAL A 111 -7.94 0.42 -12.87
CA VAL A 111 -8.88 -0.53 -12.27
C VAL A 111 -8.88 -1.86 -13.03
N ARG A 112 -8.90 -2.97 -12.29
CA ARG A 112 -9.14 -4.30 -12.84
C ARG A 112 -10.57 -4.75 -12.56
N ASN A 113 -11.14 -5.49 -13.51
CA ASN A 113 -12.45 -6.14 -13.37
C ASN A 113 -12.24 -7.62 -13.02
N TYR A 114 -12.81 -8.06 -11.90
CA TYR A 114 -13.04 -9.46 -11.57
C TYR A 114 -14.39 -9.86 -12.17
N TYR A 115 -14.36 -10.68 -13.22
CA TYR A 115 -15.58 -11.01 -13.98
C TYR A 115 -16.47 -12.06 -13.30
N ILE A 116 -16.00 -12.71 -12.23
CA ILE A 116 -16.61 -13.93 -11.68
C ILE A 116 -17.10 -13.73 -10.24
N GLU A 117 -16.42 -12.94 -9.40
CA GLU A 117 -16.72 -12.81 -7.96
C GLU A 117 -16.60 -11.34 -7.49
N ASN A 118 -17.35 -10.98 -6.45
CA ASN A 118 -17.19 -9.70 -5.74
C ASN A 118 -15.98 -9.75 -4.79
N GLN A 119 -15.58 -8.60 -4.23
CA GLN A 119 -14.38 -8.54 -3.38
C GLN A 119 -14.48 -9.38 -2.11
N LYS A 120 -15.66 -9.45 -1.48
CA LYS A 120 -15.88 -10.26 -0.27
C LYS A 120 -15.68 -11.74 -0.55
N ASP A 121 -16.40 -12.27 -1.54
CA ASP A 121 -16.32 -13.68 -1.90
C ASP A 121 -14.91 -14.05 -2.38
N HIS A 122 -14.29 -13.18 -3.17
CA HIS A 122 -12.91 -13.38 -3.61
C HIS A 122 -11.93 -13.49 -2.43
N TYR A 123 -12.08 -12.63 -1.41
CA TYR A 123 -11.25 -12.68 -0.22
C TYR A 123 -11.49 -13.99 0.55
N LEU A 124 -12.75 -14.31 0.86
CA LEU A 124 -13.14 -15.46 1.68
C LEU A 124 -12.79 -16.81 1.03
N ASN A 125 -12.77 -16.88 -0.31
CA ASN A 125 -12.34 -18.08 -1.02
C ASN A 125 -10.81 -18.27 -1.03
N ALA A 126 -10.03 -17.20 -0.84
CA ALA A 126 -8.57 -17.21 -0.98
C ALA A 126 -7.81 -17.12 0.35
N HIS A 127 -8.46 -16.73 1.44
CA HIS A 127 -7.82 -16.42 2.72
C HIS A 127 -8.59 -17.00 3.91
N LEU A 128 -8.04 -16.87 5.12
CA LEU A 128 -8.78 -17.13 6.34
C LEU A 128 -9.90 -16.10 6.47
N ASN A 129 -11.09 -16.56 6.87
CA ASN A 129 -12.28 -15.73 6.92
C ASN A 129 -12.33 -14.87 8.18
N GLU A 130 -11.83 -15.37 9.31
CA GLU A 130 -11.94 -14.69 10.60
C GLU A 130 -11.34 -13.26 10.60
N PRO A 131 -10.15 -13.00 10.04
CA PRO A 131 -9.62 -11.63 9.93
C PRO A 131 -10.53 -10.67 9.16
N TYR A 132 -11.28 -11.18 8.18
CA TYR A 132 -12.20 -10.36 7.39
C TYR A 132 -13.36 -9.87 8.25
N PHE A 133 -13.99 -10.76 9.01
CA PHE A 133 -15.10 -10.39 9.89
C PHE A 133 -14.64 -9.49 11.04
N VAL A 134 -13.40 -9.68 11.53
CA VAL A 134 -12.81 -8.73 12.49
C VAL A 134 -12.63 -7.35 11.86
N LEU A 135 -12.17 -7.26 10.60
CA LEU A 135 -12.13 -5.98 9.89
C LEU A 135 -13.52 -5.35 9.78
N GLU A 136 -14.52 -6.10 9.28
CA GLU A 136 -15.89 -5.61 9.13
C GLU A 136 -16.39 -5.00 10.44
N GLN A 137 -16.17 -5.68 11.57
CA GLN A 137 -16.53 -5.18 12.89
C GLN A 137 -15.71 -3.94 13.32
N VAL A 138 -14.41 -3.89 13.02
CA VAL A 138 -13.58 -2.69 13.30
C VAL A 138 -14.08 -1.49 12.51
N ILE A 139 -14.43 -1.67 11.23
CA ILE A 139 -14.96 -0.57 10.43
C ILE A 139 -16.31 -0.10 10.99
N HIS A 140 -17.21 -1.03 11.31
CA HIS A 140 -18.51 -0.69 11.90
C HIS A 140 -18.39 0.06 13.23
N ASP A 141 -17.57 -0.45 14.16
CA ASP A 141 -17.50 0.09 15.52
C ASP A 141 -16.65 1.36 15.63
N ASP A 142 -15.49 1.37 14.95
CA ASP A 142 -14.44 2.38 15.15
C ASP A 142 -14.32 3.39 14.00
N TYR A 143 -14.84 3.06 12.82
CA TYR A 143 -14.76 3.90 11.61
C TYR A 143 -16.09 3.97 10.84
N PRO A 144 -17.22 4.30 11.49
CA PRO A 144 -18.56 4.20 10.89
C PRO A 144 -18.73 5.08 9.64
N ASP A 145 -18.02 6.21 9.55
CA ASP A 145 -18.03 7.07 8.36
C ASP A 145 -17.50 6.37 7.10
N PHE A 146 -16.68 5.32 7.26
CA PHE A 146 -16.14 4.51 6.17
C PHE A 146 -16.98 3.26 5.87
N GLU A 147 -17.95 2.91 6.71
CA GLU A 147 -18.80 1.73 6.52
C GLU A 147 -19.55 1.73 5.18
N PRO A 148 -20.17 2.84 4.71
CA PRO A 148 -20.81 2.84 3.40
C PRO A 148 -19.83 2.52 2.25
N ALA A 149 -18.61 3.05 2.32
CA ALA A 149 -17.56 2.78 1.34
C ALA A 149 -17.07 1.32 1.43
N PHE A 150 -16.98 0.78 2.65
CA PHE A 150 -16.64 -0.61 2.90
C PHE A 150 -17.66 -1.56 2.26
N LEU A 151 -18.96 -1.37 2.56
CA LEU A 151 -20.04 -2.19 2.01
C LEU A 151 -20.16 -2.08 0.48
N ALA A 152 -19.83 -0.92 -0.08
CA ALA A 152 -19.75 -0.75 -1.54
C ALA A 152 -18.57 -1.54 -2.14
N LEU A 153 -17.39 -1.52 -1.50
CA LEU A 153 -16.23 -2.31 -1.91
C LEU A 153 -16.54 -3.81 -1.87
N GLU A 154 -17.16 -4.32 -0.79
CA GLU A 154 -17.49 -5.74 -0.64
C GLU A 154 -18.25 -6.29 -1.86
N LYS A 155 -19.20 -5.50 -2.37
CA LYS A 155 -20.07 -5.84 -3.49
C LYS A 155 -19.43 -5.56 -4.86
N SER A 156 -18.30 -4.87 -4.88
CA SER A 156 -17.64 -4.45 -6.12
C SER A 156 -16.97 -5.63 -6.82
N THR A 157 -17.11 -5.68 -8.15
CA THR A 157 -16.31 -6.52 -9.03
C THR A 157 -15.08 -5.79 -9.57
N LYS A 158 -14.84 -4.56 -9.11
CA LYS A 158 -13.74 -3.69 -9.53
C LYS A 158 -12.78 -3.44 -8.37
N ILE A 159 -11.49 -3.51 -8.63
CA ILE A 159 -10.46 -3.17 -7.64
C ILE A 159 -9.25 -2.48 -8.28
N HIS A 160 -8.66 -1.55 -7.54
CA HIS A 160 -7.27 -1.15 -7.77
C HIS A 160 -6.37 -2.19 -7.13
N LEU A 161 -5.77 -3.05 -7.96
CA LEU A 161 -4.80 -4.00 -7.47
C LEU A 161 -3.49 -3.30 -7.13
N TYR A 162 -2.80 -3.89 -6.15
CA TYR A 162 -1.51 -3.44 -5.63
C TYR A 162 -1.65 -2.21 -4.74
N ASN A 163 -0.86 -2.14 -3.68
CA ASN A 163 -0.83 -0.99 -2.76
C ASN A 163 -0.01 0.12 -3.40
N MET A 164 -0.32 0.49 -4.65
CA MET A 164 0.42 1.46 -5.43
C MET A 164 -0.39 2.73 -5.59
N SER A 165 0.22 3.85 -5.26
CA SER A 165 -0.39 5.17 -5.35
C SER A 165 0.68 6.26 -5.35
N ILE A 166 0.36 7.42 -5.89
CA ILE A 166 1.16 8.63 -5.76
C ILE A 166 0.22 9.76 -5.38
N MET A 167 0.50 10.47 -4.28
CA MET A 167 -0.41 11.50 -3.76
C MET A 167 0.35 12.61 -3.01
N PRO A 168 -0.26 13.79 -2.83
CA PRO A 168 0.24 14.82 -1.93
C PRO A 168 0.47 14.29 -0.51
N GLN A 169 1.48 14.84 0.18
CA GLN A 169 1.91 14.34 1.49
C GLN A 169 0.77 14.33 2.52
N ALA A 170 -0.10 15.34 2.52
CA ALA A 170 -1.23 15.40 3.46
C ALA A 170 -2.17 14.20 3.29
N LEU A 171 -2.55 13.89 2.04
CA LEU A 171 -3.38 12.71 1.75
C LEU A 171 -2.66 11.41 2.06
N PHE A 172 -1.34 11.34 1.87
CA PHE A 172 -0.55 10.19 2.27
C PHE A 172 -0.58 9.98 3.79
N GLN A 173 -0.49 11.05 4.58
CA GLN A 173 -0.59 10.96 6.04
C GLN A 173 -1.99 10.51 6.47
N ASP A 174 -3.05 11.15 5.96
CA ASP A 174 -4.44 10.82 6.27
C ASP A 174 -4.76 9.35 5.93
N TYR A 175 -4.35 8.92 4.74
CA TYR A 175 -4.50 7.54 4.29
C TYR A 175 -3.75 6.57 5.21
N THR A 176 -2.47 6.82 5.47
CA THR A 176 -1.68 5.91 6.30
C THR A 176 -2.16 5.89 7.75
N ASP A 177 -2.69 6.99 8.29
CA ASP A 177 -3.32 7.02 9.62
C ASP A 177 -4.56 6.14 9.68
N PHE A 178 -5.47 6.27 8.71
CA PHE A 178 -6.63 5.40 8.61
C PHE A 178 -6.21 3.92 8.54
N VAL A 179 -5.30 3.60 7.63
CA VAL A 179 -4.90 2.23 7.32
C VAL A 179 -4.19 1.55 8.47
N PHE A 180 -3.18 2.19 9.06
CA PHE A 180 -2.47 1.61 10.19
C PHE A 180 -3.30 1.64 11.47
N GLY A 181 -4.23 2.60 11.61
CA GLY A 181 -5.21 2.62 12.70
C GLY A 181 -6.16 1.41 12.65
N VAL A 182 -6.76 1.16 11.50
CA VAL A 182 -7.62 -0.02 11.26
C VAL A 182 -6.83 -1.31 11.49
N LEU A 183 -5.64 -1.44 10.89
CA LEU A 183 -4.81 -2.64 11.03
C LEU A 183 -4.39 -2.90 12.48
N ALA A 184 -4.09 -1.86 13.26
CA ALA A 184 -3.75 -2.00 14.68
C ALA A 184 -4.93 -2.54 15.48
N LYS A 185 -6.15 -2.03 15.26
CA LYS A 185 -7.38 -2.50 15.92
C LYS A 185 -7.75 -3.93 15.51
N VAL A 186 -7.63 -4.26 14.23
CA VAL A 186 -7.81 -5.65 13.75
C VAL A 186 -6.79 -6.56 14.43
N GLN A 187 -5.53 -6.14 14.50
CA GLN A 187 -4.48 -6.90 15.16
C GLN A 187 -4.79 -7.14 16.65
N GLU A 188 -5.22 -6.11 17.37
CA GLU A 188 -5.59 -6.18 18.79
C GLU A 188 -6.74 -7.17 19.01
N ARG A 189 -7.82 -7.03 18.24
CA ARG A 189 -9.01 -7.91 18.32
C ARG A 189 -8.68 -9.35 17.93
N PHE A 190 -7.79 -9.55 16.96
CA PHE A 190 -7.40 -10.88 16.51
C PHE A 190 -6.41 -11.57 17.48
N HIS A 191 -5.50 -10.82 18.12
CA HIS A 191 -4.59 -11.37 19.14
C HIS A 191 -5.34 -11.93 20.36
N MET A 192 -6.51 -11.36 20.69
CA MET A 192 -7.41 -11.94 21.69
C MET A 192 -7.95 -13.33 21.30
N ILE A 193 -7.87 -13.69 20.01
CA ILE A 193 -8.49 -14.90 19.45
C ILE A 193 -7.45 -15.97 19.09
N ARG A 194 -6.35 -15.71 18.33
CA ARG A 194 -5.27 -16.69 18.00
C ARG A 194 -3.92 -16.07 17.56
N ILE A 195 -2.82 -16.82 17.71
CA ILE A 195 -1.43 -16.45 17.33
C ILE A 195 -1.12 -16.77 15.84
N LYS A 196 -0.50 -15.80 15.13
CA LYS A 196 0.08 -15.84 13.76
C LYS A 196 -0.92 -15.92 12.59
N VAL A 197 -1.52 -14.78 12.23
CA VAL A 197 -2.17 -14.59 10.92
C VAL A 197 -1.45 -13.52 10.10
N LYS A 198 -1.26 -13.80 8.81
CA LYS A 198 -0.74 -12.81 7.86
C LYS A 198 -1.83 -11.78 7.61
N MET A 199 -1.55 -10.50 7.87
CA MET A 199 -2.36 -9.36 7.44
C MET A 199 -2.17 -9.12 5.94
N ARG A 200 -2.50 -10.14 5.13
CA ARG A 200 -2.59 -9.98 3.68
C ARG A 200 -3.98 -9.44 3.38
N VAL A 201 -3.98 -8.32 2.68
CA VAL A 201 -5.17 -7.68 2.08
C VAL A 201 -5.99 -6.88 3.06
N PHE A 202 -5.50 -5.70 3.40
CA PHE A 202 -6.36 -4.54 3.58
C PHE A 202 -5.62 -3.42 2.91
N LEU A 203 -6.14 -2.91 1.79
CA LEU A 203 -5.81 -1.61 1.19
C LEU A 203 -6.43 -1.49 -0.21
N ALA A 204 -7.75 -1.38 -0.22
CA ALA A 204 -8.49 -0.84 -1.35
C ALA A 204 -9.59 0.10 -0.81
N PHE A 205 -9.21 1.01 0.09
CA PHE A 205 -10.11 2.07 0.56
C PHE A 205 -9.60 3.41 0.07
N TYR A 206 -10.07 3.82 -1.11
CA TYR A 206 -10.25 5.23 -1.41
C TYR A 206 -11.63 5.36 -2.08
N PRO A 207 -12.62 5.98 -1.43
CA PRO A 207 -13.98 6.05 -1.96
C PRO A 207 -14.13 6.97 -3.18
N ASN A 208 -13.13 7.82 -3.48
CA ASN A 208 -13.16 8.75 -4.60
C ASN A 208 -11.78 8.78 -5.29
N ALA A 209 -11.58 7.91 -6.27
CA ALA A 209 -10.53 8.03 -7.28
C ALA A 209 -11.16 8.03 -8.68
#